data_AF-A0A2V9HPQ1-F1
#
_entry.id   AF-A0A2V9HPQ1-F1
#
_cell.length_a   1.000
_cell.length_b   1.000
_cell.length_c   1.000
_cell.angle_alpha   90.00
_cell.angle_beta   90.00
_cell.angle_gamma   90.00
#
_symmetry.space_group_name_H-M   'P 1'
#
loop_
_entity.id
_entity.type
_entity.pdbx_description
1 polymer ?
#
loop_
_entity_poly.entity_id
_entity_poly.type
_entity_poly.pdbx_seq_one_letter_code
_entity_poly.pdbx_strand_id
1 'polypeptide(L)'
;MLVAEGKHGADSQVVAFAGKTVQLRGTRIYRDNQTMIEVVSGSISLKRDSTRSQPPSQELGIFELAGEIVDSKCYLGVMNPGSGKVHRDCAVRCISGGIPPVFATNDFNGSPAILLLTDLHQKPLPKETFLKLVAQPVRIHGSVVKTGETLYLKTGPSAISPLP
;
A
#
# COMPACT_ATOMS: atom_id res chain seq x y z
N MET A 1 -0.65 5.15 5.84
CA MET A 1 -0.91 3.68 5.90
C MET A 1 -0.59 3.16 7.29
N LEU A 2 -1.18 2.04 7.71
CA LEU A 2 -0.92 1.38 8.98
C LEU A 2 -0.40 -0.06 8.73
N VAL A 3 0.49 -0.53 9.59
CA VAL A 3 1.02 -1.92 9.58
C VAL A 3 1.15 -2.41 11.02
N ALA A 4 1.08 -3.72 11.24
CA ALA A 4 1.36 -4.30 12.55
C ALA A 4 2.87 -4.54 12.74
N GLU A 5 3.25 -4.80 13.99
CA GLU A 5 4.60 -5.24 14.35
C GLU A 5 4.99 -6.52 13.58
N GLY A 6 6.25 -6.63 13.19
CA GLY A 6 6.75 -7.79 12.44
C GLY A 6 6.35 -7.79 10.96
N LYS A 7 5.95 -8.95 10.42
CA LYS A 7 5.65 -9.16 8.97
C LYS A 7 4.16 -9.26 8.69
N HIS A 8 3.34 -8.46 9.39
CA HIS A 8 1.90 -8.59 9.41
C HIS A 8 1.16 -7.29 9.05
N GLY A 9 0.01 -7.44 8.40
CA GLY A 9 -0.96 -6.35 8.23
C GLY A 9 -1.59 -5.92 9.55
N ALA A 10 -2.17 -4.72 9.59
CA ALA A 10 -2.85 -4.18 10.76
C ALA A 10 -4.34 -4.55 10.84
N ASP A 11 -4.87 -5.33 9.88
CA ASP A 11 -6.32 -5.57 9.69
C ASP A 11 -7.04 -6.00 10.97
N SER A 12 -6.51 -6.99 11.68
CA SER A 12 -7.08 -7.52 12.92
C SER A 12 -7.09 -6.48 14.06
N GLN A 13 -6.14 -5.56 14.07
CA GLN A 13 -6.04 -4.51 15.08
C GLN A 13 -7.01 -3.35 14.80
N VAL A 14 -7.30 -3.07 13.52
CA VAL A 14 -8.08 -1.89 13.11
C VAL A 14 -9.55 -2.19 12.83
N VAL A 15 -9.94 -3.45 12.60
CA VAL A 15 -11.31 -3.82 12.21
C VAL A 15 -12.39 -3.32 13.18
N ALA A 16 -12.14 -3.40 14.49
CA ALA A 16 -13.07 -2.93 15.54
C ALA A 16 -13.25 -1.39 15.55
N PHE A 17 -12.36 -0.68 14.84
CA PHE A 17 -12.29 0.78 14.76
C PHE A 17 -12.64 1.32 13.37
N ALA A 18 -13.08 0.47 12.44
CA ALA A 18 -13.48 0.90 11.11
C ALA A 18 -14.52 2.04 11.16
N GLY A 19 -14.24 3.13 10.44
CA GLY A 19 -15.11 4.31 10.39
C GLY A 19 -15.10 5.20 11.65
N LYS A 20 -14.30 4.86 12.67
CA LYS A 20 -14.17 5.63 13.92
C LYS A 20 -12.87 6.44 13.90
N THR A 21 -12.89 7.60 14.55
CA THR A 21 -11.65 8.34 14.81
C THR A 21 -10.95 7.75 16.02
N VAL A 22 -9.66 7.50 15.87
CA VAL A 22 -8.83 6.89 16.91
C VAL A 22 -7.59 7.72 17.19
N GLN A 23 -6.99 7.45 18.34
CA GLN A 23 -5.60 7.75 18.64
C GLN A 23 -4.85 6.42 18.79
N LEU A 24 -3.57 6.41 18.44
CA LEU A 24 -2.71 5.22 18.53
C LEU A 24 -1.27 5.65 18.80
N ARG A 25 -0.43 4.71 19.23
CA ARG A 25 1.03 4.88 19.27
C ARG A 25 1.66 4.02 18.19
N GLY A 26 2.81 4.43 17.68
CA GLY A 26 3.50 3.69 16.64
C GLY A 26 4.84 4.29 16.25
N THR A 27 5.60 3.50 15.51
CA THR A 27 6.85 3.93 14.89
C THR A 27 6.56 4.47 13.49
N ARG A 28 7.07 5.66 13.19
CA ARG A 28 6.94 6.25 11.85
C ARG A 28 7.95 5.61 10.90
N ILE A 29 7.46 5.08 9.79
CA ILE A 29 8.24 4.60 8.64
C ILE A 29 7.94 5.53 7.48
N TYR A 30 8.97 6.07 6.82
CA TYR A 30 8.75 7.04 5.75
C TYR A 30 9.86 7.00 4.70
N ARG A 31 9.46 7.27 3.47
CA ARG A 31 10.33 7.52 2.32
C ARG A 31 9.62 8.53 1.42
N ASP A 32 10.34 9.57 1.02
CA ASP A 32 9.81 10.69 0.24
C ASP A 32 8.53 11.26 0.91
N ASN A 33 7.44 11.38 0.16
CA ASN A 33 6.16 11.89 0.66
C ASN A 33 5.26 10.80 1.27
N GLN A 34 5.70 9.54 1.32
CA GLN A 34 4.89 8.45 1.81
C GLN A 34 5.22 8.13 3.27
N THR A 35 4.17 8.06 4.10
CA THR A 35 4.27 7.68 5.52
C THR A 35 3.42 6.46 5.84
N MET A 36 4.03 5.56 6.62
CA MET A 36 3.43 4.41 7.26
C MET A 36 3.67 4.50 8.78
N ILE A 37 2.73 3.99 9.56
CA ILE A 37 2.90 3.82 11.00
C ILE A 37 2.85 2.33 11.31
N GLU A 38 3.91 1.81 11.90
CA GLU A 38 3.88 0.51 12.59
C GLU A 38 3.20 0.71 13.94
N VAL A 39 2.00 0.15 14.09
CA VAL A 39 1.15 0.37 15.25
C VAL A 39 1.66 -0.46 16.42
N VAL A 40 1.87 0.19 17.57
CA VAL A 40 2.13 -0.52 18.83
C VAL A 40 0.87 -1.30 19.20
N SER A 41 1.01 -2.62 19.35
CA SER A 41 -0.11 -3.50 19.66
C SER A 41 -0.88 -3.05 20.91
N GLY A 42 -2.21 -3.02 20.82
CA GLY A 42 -3.09 -2.60 21.93
C GLY A 42 -3.11 -1.10 22.23
N SER A 43 -2.47 -0.25 21.42
CA SER A 43 -2.44 1.20 21.65
C SER A 43 -3.62 1.97 21.05
N ILE A 44 -4.43 1.35 20.19
CA ILE A 44 -5.55 2.01 19.51
C ILE A 44 -6.69 2.26 20.50
N SER A 45 -7.12 3.51 20.63
CA SER A 45 -8.29 3.89 21.43
C SER A 45 -9.14 4.93 20.70
N LEU A 46 -10.44 4.99 21.01
CA LEU A 46 -11.33 5.99 20.44
C LEU A 46 -10.93 7.40 20.88
N LYS A 47 -10.94 8.33 19.93
CA LYS A 47 -10.80 9.76 20.24
C LYS A 47 -12.20 10.34 20.44
N ARG A 48 -12.55 10.69 21.68
CA ARG A 48 -13.80 11.41 21.99
C ARG A 48 -13.64 12.85 21.47
N ASP A 49 -14.69 13.40 20.85
CA ASP A 49 -14.73 14.76 20.27
C ASP A 49 -13.88 15.00 19.01
N SER A 50 -14.02 14.12 18.01
CA SER A 50 -13.53 14.39 16.66
C SER A 50 -14.67 14.71 15.71
N THR A 51 -14.58 15.84 15.02
CA THR A 51 -15.32 16.02 13.77
C THR A 51 -14.75 15.05 12.74
N ARG A 52 -15.63 14.24 12.13
CA ARG A 52 -15.23 13.30 11.08
C ARG A 52 -14.96 14.10 9.82
N SER A 53 -13.70 14.33 9.48
CA SER A 53 -13.31 14.77 8.15
C SER A 53 -12.82 13.56 7.36
N GLN A 54 -13.49 13.26 6.25
CA GLN A 54 -12.90 12.35 5.27
C GLN A 54 -11.93 13.16 4.40
N PRO A 55 -10.70 12.69 4.20
CA PRO A 55 -9.80 13.34 3.27
C PRO A 55 -10.46 13.42 1.89
N PRO A 56 -10.32 14.55 1.17
CA PRO A 56 -10.89 14.68 -0.16
C PRO A 56 -10.31 13.61 -1.09
N SER A 57 -11.16 13.11 -1.97
CA SER A 57 -10.79 12.13 -2.99
C SER A 57 -10.86 12.78 -4.36
N GLN A 58 -9.80 12.63 -5.16
CA GLN A 58 -9.68 13.18 -6.51
C GLN A 58 -9.30 12.06 -7.47
N GLU A 59 -10.10 11.84 -8.50
CA GLU A 59 -9.74 10.98 -9.64
C GLU A 59 -8.67 11.69 -10.48
N LEU A 60 -7.52 11.05 -10.70
CA LEU A 60 -6.41 11.61 -11.47
C LEU A 60 -6.39 11.09 -12.92
N GLY A 61 -7.18 10.07 -13.24
CA GLY A 61 -7.32 9.51 -14.58
C GLY A 61 -6.99 8.02 -14.66
N ILE A 62 -6.98 7.50 -15.88
CA ILE A 62 -6.62 6.12 -16.21
C ILE A 62 -5.19 6.13 -16.74
N PHE A 63 -4.38 5.20 -16.26
CA PHE A 63 -2.97 5.09 -16.59
C PHE A 63 -2.61 3.66 -16.97
N GLU A 64 -1.59 3.54 -17.81
CA GLU A 64 -0.84 2.31 -18.00
C GLU A 64 0.59 2.57 -17.53
N LEU A 65 1.01 1.91 -16.46
CA LEU A 65 2.26 2.21 -15.75
C LEU A 65 3.15 0.97 -15.70
N ALA A 66 4.46 1.13 -15.96
CA ALA A 66 5.45 0.10 -15.70
C ALA A 66 6.11 0.30 -14.32
N GLY A 67 6.46 -0.79 -13.65
CA GLY A 67 7.02 -0.73 -12.30
C GLY A 67 7.08 -2.09 -11.62
N GLU A 68 7.13 -2.09 -10.30
CA GLU A 68 7.16 -3.31 -9.48
C GLU A 68 6.09 -3.27 -8.38
N ILE A 69 5.48 -4.43 -8.11
CA ILE A 69 4.67 -4.60 -6.89
C ILE A 69 5.62 -4.99 -5.75
N VAL A 70 5.64 -4.18 -4.69
CA VAL A 70 6.60 -4.30 -3.58
C VAL A 70 5.92 -4.34 -2.22
N ASP A 71 6.64 -4.89 -1.23
CA ASP A 71 6.26 -4.80 0.17
C ASP A 71 6.43 -3.37 0.66
N SER A 72 5.33 -2.70 1.00
CA SER A 72 5.36 -1.28 1.35
C SER A 72 6.24 -0.98 2.57
N LYS A 73 6.27 -1.87 3.57
CA LYS A 73 7.08 -1.65 4.78
C LYS A 73 8.58 -1.64 4.48
N CYS A 74 9.08 -2.66 3.78
CA CYS A 74 10.48 -2.74 3.39
C CYS A 74 10.83 -1.64 2.37
N TYR A 75 9.97 -1.39 1.39
CA TYR A 75 10.20 -0.37 0.36
C TYR A 75 10.35 1.05 0.92
N LEU A 76 9.59 1.35 1.99
CA LEU A 76 9.66 2.64 2.71
C LEU A 76 10.85 2.75 3.67
N GLY A 77 11.77 1.78 3.70
CA GLY A 77 13.07 1.94 4.36
C GLY A 77 13.34 1.03 5.55
N VAL A 78 12.45 0.08 5.88
CA VAL A 78 12.74 -0.92 6.92
C VAL A 78 13.78 -1.95 6.46
N MET A 79 14.02 -2.06 5.15
CA MET A 79 15.00 -2.98 4.56
C MET A 79 15.77 -2.30 3.43
N ASN A 80 17.05 -2.67 3.26
CA ASN A 80 17.86 -2.29 2.11
C ASN A 80 18.58 -3.52 1.52
N PRO A 81 18.28 -3.94 0.27
CA PRO A 81 17.25 -3.40 -0.61
C PRO A 81 15.83 -3.82 -0.19
N GLY A 82 14.86 -2.92 -0.36
CA GLY A 82 13.43 -3.15 -0.15
C GLY A 82 12.63 -3.43 -1.43
N SER A 83 13.30 -3.64 -2.56
CA SER A 83 12.73 -3.87 -3.89
C SER A 83 13.59 -4.80 -4.74
N GLY A 84 13.11 -5.15 -5.94
CA GLY A 84 13.81 -6.01 -6.88
C GLY A 84 13.90 -7.49 -6.49
N LYS A 85 14.44 -8.30 -7.40
CA LYS A 85 14.46 -9.77 -7.32
C LYS A 85 15.01 -10.32 -6.00
N VAL A 86 16.05 -9.68 -5.45
CA VAL A 86 16.68 -10.10 -4.18
C VAL A 86 15.74 -9.98 -2.97
N HIS A 87 14.73 -9.12 -3.04
CA HIS A 87 13.75 -8.92 -1.97
C HIS A 87 12.46 -9.73 -2.18
N ARG A 88 12.31 -10.44 -3.31
CA ARG A 88 11.07 -11.09 -3.73
C ARG A 88 10.48 -12.02 -2.68
N ASP A 89 11.26 -12.98 -2.18
CA ASP A 89 10.74 -13.99 -1.25
C ASP A 89 10.32 -13.39 0.09
N CYS A 90 11.06 -12.37 0.56
CA CYS A 90 10.68 -11.59 1.73
C CYS A 90 9.39 -10.82 1.49
N ALA A 91 9.28 -10.11 0.37
CA ALA A 91 8.11 -9.32 0.01
C ALA A 91 6.85 -10.19 -0.13
N VAL A 92 6.95 -11.33 -0.81
CA VAL A 92 5.84 -12.29 -0.97
C VAL A 92 5.32 -12.73 0.40
N ARG A 93 6.20 -13.06 1.35
CA ARG A 93 5.80 -13.47 2.71
C ARG A 93 5.14 -12.33 3.48
N CYS A 94 5.71 -11.12 3.44
CA CYS A 94 5.17 -9.94 4.10
C CYS A 94 3.77 -9.56 3.58
N ILE A 95 3.60 -9.50 2.27
CA ILE A 95 2.32 -9.22 1.62
C ILE A 95 1.31 -10.34 1.95
N SER A 96 1.73 -11.60 1.91
CA SER A 96 0.90 -12.73 2.33
C SER A 96 0.44 -12.59 3.79
N GLY A 97 1.31 -12.08 4.67
CA GLY A 97 1.03 -11.73 6.06
C GLY A 97 0.13 -10.50 6.25
N GLY A 98 -0.23 -9.79 5.17
CA GLY A 98 -1.19 -8.67 5.20
C GLY A 98 -0.55 -7.30 5.09
N ILE A 99 0.78 -7.20 4.89
CA ILE A 99 1.38 -5.89 4.64
C ILE A 99 0.81 -5.33 3.32
N PRO A 100 0.34 -4.06 3.29
CA PRO A 100 -0.29 -3.51 2.09
C PRO A 100 0.67 -3.52 0.89
N PRO A 101 0.28 -4.10 -0.26
CA PRO A 101 1.09 -4.06 -1.47
C PRO A 101 1.05 -2.66 -2.08
N VAL A 102 2.20 -2.12 -2.46
CA VAL A 102 2.29 -0.88 -3.25
C VAL A 102 2.91 -1.16 -4.60
N PHE A 103 2.53 -0.37 -5.59
CA PHE A 103 3.15 -0.32 -6.89
C PHE A 103 4.14 0.83 -6.93
N ALA A 104 5.42 0.51 -7.06
CA ALA A 104 6.50 1.47 -7.23
C ALA A 104 6.78 1.63 -8.73
N THR A 105 6.64 2.86 -9.24
CA THR A 105 6.79 3.19 -10.66
C THR A 105 7.61 4.46 -10.84
N ASN A 106 8.26 4.60 -11.99
CA ASN A 106 8.88 5.86 -12.44
C ASN A 106 8.09 6.53 -13.58
N ASP A 107 6.94 5.96 -13.95
CA ASP A 107 6.21 6.33 -15.16
C ASP A 107 4.96 7.16 -14.85
N PHE A 108 4.69 7.47 -13.58
CA PHE A 108 3.52 8.26 -13.20
C PHE A 108 3.74 9.73 -13.61
N ASN A 109 3.20 10.10 -14.77
CA ASN A 109 3.51 11.36 -15.45
C ASN A 109 5.04 11.57 -15.63
N GLY A 110 5.77 10.48 -15.91
CA GLY A 110 7.22 10.49 -16.07
C GLY A 110 8.01 10.77 -14.79
N SER A 111 7.41 10.55 -13.61
CA SER A 111 8.06 10.74 -12.30
C SER A 111 7.90 9.52 -11.39
N PRO A 112 8.81 9.33 -10.41
CA PRO A 112 8.66 8.34 -9.36
C PRO A 112 7.36 8.51 -8.56
N ALA A 113 6.65 7.40 -8.32
CA ALA A 113 5.46 7.36 -7.48
C ALA A 113 5.32 6.02 -6.75
N ILE A 114 4.65 6.08 -5.60
CA ILE A 114 4.25 4.93 -4.79
C ILE A 114 2.72 4.92 -4.74
N LEU A 115 2.09 3.91 -5.31
CA LEU A 115 0.64 3.80 -5.37
C LEU A 115 0.17 2.58 -4.57
N LEU A 116 -0.75 2.77 -3.63
CA LEU A 116 -1.37 1.66 -2.90
C LEU A 116 -2.24 0.84 -3.86
N LEU A 117 -1.95 -0.46 -3.98
CA LEU A 117 -2.63 -1.33 -4.92
C LEU A 117 -3.95 -1.81 -4.34
N THR A 118 -5.04 -1.59 -5.06
CA THR A 118 -6.41 -1.95 -4.63
C THR A 118 -7.23 -2.50 -5.79
N ASP A 119 -8.36 -3.13 -5.48
CA ASP A 119 -9.36 -3.47 -6.48
C ASP A 119 -10.11 -2.22 -6.99
N LEU A 120 -11.04 -2.42 -7.94
CA LEU A 120 -11.85 -1.35 -8.52
C LEU A 120 -12.74 -0.60 -7.51
N HIS A 121 -12.92 -1.15 -6.30
CA HIS A 121 -13.71 -0.59 -5.21
C HIS A 121 -12.84 -0.07 -4.04
N GLN A 122 -11.53 0.07 -4.24
CA GLN A 122 -10.57 0.48 -3.20
C GLN A 122 -10.52 -0.49 -1.99
N LYS A 123 -10.84 -1.77 -2.21
CA LYS A 123 -10.62 -2.85 -1.25
C LYS A 123 -9.31 -3.57 -1.56
N PRO A 124 -8.81 -4.43 -0.64
CA PRO A 124 -7.64 -5.24 -0.92
C PRO A 124 -7.82 -6.07 -2.20
N LEU A 125 -6.89 -5.94 -3.13
CA LEU A 125 -6.83 -6.79 -4.32
C LEU A 125 -6.51 -8.23 -3.87
N PRO A 126 -7.22 -9.27 -4.38
CA PRO A 126 -6.95 -10.66 -4.01
C PRO A 126 -5.49 -11.03 -4.31
N LYS A 127 -4.76 -11.51 -3.31
CA LYS A 127 -3.29 -11.63 -3.36
C LYS A 127 -2.83 -12.62 -4.43
N GLU A 128 -3.57 -13.70 -4.62
CA GLU A 128 -3.37 -14.73 -5.65
C GLU A 128 -3.25 -14.16 -7.06
N THR A 129 -3.87 -13.01 -7.32
CA THR A 129 -3.81 -12.28 -8.58
C THR A 129 -2.40 -11.84 -8.96
N PHE A 130 -1.59 -11.43 -7.96
CA PHE A 130 -0.35 -10.70 -8.23
C PHE A 130 0.86 -11.23 -7.44
N LEU A 131 0.69 -12.10 -6.45
CA LEU A 131 1.80 -12.60 -5.61
C LEU A 131 2.95 -13.20 -6.44
N LYS A 132 2.63 -13.89 -7.54
CA LYS A 132 3.64 -14.47 -8.44
C LYS A 132 4.48 -13.42 -9.17
N LEU A 133 3.98 -12.18 -9.27
CA LEU A 133 4.56 -11.06 -9.99
C LEU A 133 5.26 -10.05 -9.07
N VAL A 134 5.23 -10.27 -7.75
CA VAL A 134 5.91 -9.39 -6.76
C VAL A 134 7.41 -9.28 -7.09
N ALA A 135 7.94 -8.06 -6.90
CA ALA A 135 9.34 -7.68 -7.12
C ALA A 135 9.90 -8.08 -8.49
N GLN A 136 9.02 -8.05 -9.50
CA GLN A 136 9.36 -8.21 -10.91
C GLN A 136 8.82 -7.01 -11.69
N PRO A 137 9.44 -6.67 -12.83
CA PRO A 137 8.88 -5.72 -13.77
C PRO A 137 7.49 -6.17 -14.24
N VAL A 138 6.50 -5.31 -14.02
CA VAL A 138 5.13 -5.51 -14.50
C VAL A 138 4.58 -4.22 -15.08
N ARG A 139 3.55 -4.38 -15.90
CA ARG A 139 2.68 -3.31 -16.38
C ARG A 139 1.32 -3.45 -15.72
N ILE A 140 0.79 -2.34 -15.21
CA ILE A 140 -0.55 -2.28 -14.63
C ILE A 140 -1.35 -1.21 -15.36
N HIS A 141 -2.52 -1.61 -15.86
CA HIS A 141 -3.54 -0.69 -16.35
C HIS A 141 -4.60 -0.47 -15.26
N GLY A 142 -4.96 0.78 -14.98
CA GLY A 142 -5.90 1.09 -13.91
C GLY A 142 -6.18 2.57 -13.73
N SER A 143 -7.13 2.90 -12.84
CA SER A 143 -7.40 4.29 -12.48
C SER A 143 -6.61 4.70 -11.24
N VAL A 144 -6.06 5.91 -11.26
CA VAL A 144 -5.34 6.49 -10.13
C VAL A 144 -6.23 7.47 -9.40
N VAL A 145 -6.35 7.28 -8.08
CA VAL A 145 -7.12 8.15 -7.19
C VAL A 145 -6.20 8.70 -6.11
N LYS A 146 -6.29 9.99 -5.84
CA LYS A 146 -5.64 10.62 -4.70
C LYS A 146 -6.64 10.82 -3.58
N THR A 147 -6.37 10.25 -2.41
CA THR A 147 -7.17 10.50 -1.19
C THR A 147 -6.26 11.06 -0.10
N GLY A 148 -6.42 12.34 0.23
CA GLY A 148 -5.44 13.07 1.04
C GLY A 148 -4.08 13.05 0.33
N GLU A 149 -3.04 12.56 1.01
CA GLU A 149 -1.69 12.42 0.43
C GLU A 149 -1.42 11.05 -0.21
N THR A 150 -2.35 10.10 -0.13
CA THR A 150 -2.13 8.74 -0.65
C THR A 150 -2.64 8.60 -2.07
N LEU A 151 -1.80 8.05 -2.95
CA LEU A 151 -2.18 7.60 -4.27
C LEU A 151 -2.64 6.13 -4.20
N TYR A 152 -3.77 5.83 -4.82
CA TYR A 152 -4.32 4.49 -4.99
C TYR A 152 -4.28 4.14 -6.46
N LEU A 153 -3.77 2.96 -6.80
CA LEU A 153 -3.92 2.37 -8.12
C LEU A 153 -5.02 1.30 -8.04
N LYS A 154 -6.17 1.63 -8.61
CA LYS A 154 -7.33 0.73 -8.71
C LYS A 154 -7.20 -0.08 -9.98
N THR A 155 -7.11 -1.40 -9.85
CA THR A 155 -6.94 -2.29 -11.00
C THR A 155 -7.71 -3.60 -10.82
N GLY A 156 -7.77 -4.40 -11.88
CA GLY A 156 -8.36 -5.73 -11.90
C GLY A 156 -7.32 -6.80 -12.24
N PRO A 157 -7.60 -8.08 -11.94
CA PRO A 157 -6.63 -9.16 -12.17
C PRO A 157 -6.08 -9.29 -13.58
N SER A 158 -6.92 -9.08 -14.60
CA SER A 158 -6.54 -9.18 -16.01
C SER A 158 -5.74 -7.96 -16.51
N ALA A 159 -5.59 -6.93 -15.69
CA ALA A 159 -4.92 -5.67 -16.06
C ALA A 159 -3.49 -5.58 -15.49
N ILE A 160 -2.96 -6.69 -14.95
CA ILE A 160 -1.59 -6.81 -14.47
C ILE A 160 -0.87 -7.84 -15.34
N SER A 161 0.19 -7.44 -16.02
CA SER A 161 0.97 -8.31 -16.89
C SER A 161 2.47 -8.18 -16.62
N PRO A 162 3.26 -9.28 -16.67
CA PRO A 162 4.71 -9.19 -16.60
C PRO A 162 5.26 -8.38 -17.78
N LEU A 163 6.34 -7.65 -17.53
CA LEU A 163 7.16 -7.07 -18.59
C LEU A 163 8.30 -8.05 -18.96
N PRO A 164 8.70 -8.10 -20.24
CA PRO A 164 9.82 -8.93 -20.69
C PRO A 164 11.16 -8.53 -20.06
#